data_AF-A0A7C0YKY7-F1
#
_entry.id   AF-A0A7C0YKY7-F1
#
_cell.length_a   1.000
_cell.length_b   1.000
_cell.length_c   1.000
_cell.angle_alpha   90.00
_cell.angle_beta   90.00
_cell.angle_gamma   90.00
#
_symmetry.space_group_name_H-M   'P 1'
#
loop_
_entity.id
_entity.type
_entity.pdbx_description
1 polymer ?
#
loop_
_entity_poly.entity_id
_entity_poly.type
_entity_poly.pdbx_seq_one_letter_code
_entity_poly.pdbx_strand_id
1 'polypeptide(L)' 'MLEPEKQLEIISRGSVEIIIEDELIGKLREKSTLRIKAGFDPTAPDIHIGHTVLLEKMRQFQE' A
#
# COMPACT_ATOMS: atom_id res chain seq x y z
N MET A 1 -2.41 -4.17 -16.22
CA MET A 1 -1.81 -4.44 -14.91
C MET A 1 -0.31 -4.49 -15.10
N LEU A 2 0.45 -3.83 -14.20
CA LEU A 2 1.91 -3.91 -14.20
C LEU A 2 2.36 -5.32 -13.81
N GLU A 3 3.58 -5.69 -14.17
CA GLU A 3 4.19 -6.93 -13.67
C GLU A 3 4.31 -6.88 -12.14
N PRO A 4 4.10 -8.00 -11.41
CA PRO A 4 4.14 -8.04 -9.95
C PRO A 4 5.41 -7.46 -9.35
N GLU A 5 6.56 -7.66 -10.01
CA GLU A 5 7.86 -7.13 -9.59
C GLU A 5 7.90 -5.60 -9.69
N LYS A 6 7.27 -5.01 -10.72
CA LYS A 6 7.14 -3.55 -10.84
C LYS A 6 6.15 -2.97 -9.84
N GLN A 7 5.06 -3.68 -9.55
CA GLN A 7 4.12 -3.27 -8.50
C GLN A 7 4.82 -3.24 -7.15
N LEU A 8 5.61 -4.27 -6.84
CA LEU A 8 6.40 -4.35 -5.62
C LEU A 8 7.39 -3.19 -5.49
N GLU A 9 8.09 -2.83 -6.57
CA GLU A 9 8.99 -1.68 -6.61
C GLU A 9 8.28 -0.35 -6.29
N ILE A 10 7.08 -0.14 -6.84
CA ILE A 10 6.28 1.06 -6.57
C ILE A 10 5.81 1.07 -5.10
N ILE A 11 5.33 -0.07 -4.60
CA ILE A 11 4.83 -0.20 -3.23
C ILE A 11 5.97 -0.05 -2.22
N SER A 12 7.15 -0.59 -2.48
CA SER A 12 8.30 -0.50 -1.57
C SER A 12 8.89 0.91 -1.50
N ARG A 13 8.80 1.69 -2.59
CA ARG A 13 9.31 3.07 -2.61
C ARG A 13 8.63 3.95 -1.54
N GLY A 14 9.42 4.46 -0.60
CA GLY A 14 8.94 5.34 0.48
C GLY A 14 8.23 4.62 1.62
N SER A 15 8.22 3.28 1.61
CA SER A 15 7.82 2.46 2.76
C SER A 15 9.02 2.26 3.68
N VAL A 16 8.78 2.32 5.00
CA VAL A 16 9.85 2.10 5.99
C VAL A 16 10.24 0.62 6.06
N GLU A 17 9.24 -0.26 6.02
CA GLU A 17 9.42 -1.70 6.15
C GLU A 17 8.26 -2.45 5.49
N ILE A 18 8.57 -3.63 4.94
CA ILE A 18 7.59 -4.64 4.51
C ILE A 18 7.92 -5.91 5.29
N ILE A 19 7.02 -6.32 6.19
CA ILE A 19 7.29 -7.40 7.17
C ILE A 19 7.58 -8.74 6.47
N ILE A 20 6.83 -9.06 5.41
CA ILE A 20 7.01 -10.30 4.63
C ILE A 20 6.85 -9.97 3.14
N GLU A 21 7.94 -9.55 2.51
CA GLU A 21 7.96 -9.16 1.10
C GLU A 21 7.58 -10.31 0.16
N ASP A 22 8.04 -11.53 0.47
CA ASP A 22 7.72 -12.75 -0.28
C ASP A 22 6.21 -13.08 -0.29
N GLU A 23 5.50 -12.77 0.80
CA GLU A 23 4.05 -12.95 0.87
C GLU A 23 3.34 -11.89 0.03
N LEU A 24 3.82 -10.65 0.05
CA LEU A 24 3.27 -9.57 -0.77
C LEU A 24 3.43 -9.87 -2.26
N ILE A 25 4.62 -10.27 -2.73
CA ILE A 25 4.82 -10.64 -4.14
C ILE A 25 4.01 -11.88 -4.53
N GLY A 26 3.87 -12.86 -3.63
CA GLY A 26 2.99 -14.01 -3.81
C GLY A 26 1.55 -13.57 -4.07
N LYS A 27 1.01 -12.67 -3.24
CA LYS A 27 -0.34 -12.09 -3.39
C LYS A 27 -0.50 -11.28 -4.68
N LEU A 28 0.50 -10.48 -5.06
CA LEU A 28 0.47 -9.72 -6.32
C LEU A 28 0.43 -10.64 -7.56
N ARG A 29 1.09 -11.81 -7.49
CA ARG A 29 1.10 -12.82 -8.55
C ARG A 29 -0.23 -13.55 -8.73
N GLU A 30 -1.04 -13.65 -7.67
CA GLU A 30 -2.36 -14.30 -7.74
C GLU A 30 -3.38 -13.55 -8.63
N LYS A 31 -3.02 -12.35 -9.14
CA LYS A 31 -3.85 -11.49 -10.02
C LYS A 31 -5.26 -11.19 -9.48
N SER A 32 -5.45 -11.37 -8.18
CA SER A 32 -6.70 -11.05 -7.49
C SER A 32 -6.62 -9.65 -6.87
N THR A 33 -7.74 -8.96 -6.80
CA THR A 33 -7.79 -7.64 -6.15
C THR A 33 -7.52 -7.81 -4.66
N LEU A 34 -6.40 -7.25 -4.18
CA LEU A 34 -6.03 -7.32 -2.78
C LEU A 34 -6.93 -6.44 -1.91
N ARG A 35 -7.27 -6.93 -0.73
CA ARG A 35 -7.94 -6.13 0.30
C ARG A 35 -6.91 -5.36 1.11
N ILE A 36 -6.80 -4.07 0.86
CA ILE A 36 -5.89 -3.17 1.58
C ILE A 36 -6.65 -2.48 2.71
N LYS A 37 -6.10 -2.55 3.93
CA LYS A 37 -6.69 -1.96 5.13
C LYS A 37 -5.78 -0.87 5.69
N ALA A 38 -6.34 0.32 5.88
CA ALA A 38 -5.74 1.40 6.67
C ALA A 38 -6.75 1.85 7.73
N GLY A 39 -6.31 1.93 8.98
CA GLY A 39 -7.14 2.37 10.10
C GLY A 39 -6.91 3.85 10.41
N PHE A 40 -7.99 4.57 10.70
CA PHE A 40 -7.95 5.96 11.17
C PHE A 40 -8.70 6.03 12.49
N ASP A 41 -8.08 6.63 13.51
CA ASP A 41 -8.72 6.88 14.80
C ASP A 41 -9.57 8.17 14.72
N PRO A 42 -10.89 8.11 15.00
CA PRO A 42 -11.79 9.25 14.84
C PRO A 42 -11.69 10.30 15.96
N THR A 43 -10.71 10.20 16.86
CA THR A 43 -10.53 11.17 17.97
C THR A 43 -10.21 12.58 17.46
N ALA A 44 -9.50 12.70 16.33
CA ALA A 44 -9.21 13.98 15.70
C ALA A 44 -10.26 14.32 14.63
N PRO A 45 -10.64 15.60 14.47
CA PRO A 45 -11.65 16.01 13.49
C PRO A 45 -11.14 15.95 12.04
N ASP A 46 -9.82 16.04 11.83
CA ASP A 46 -9.23 16.27 10.52
C ASP A 46 -8.13 15.25 10.19
N ILE A 47 -8.01 14.90 8.90
CA ILE A 47 -6.83 14.22 8.35
C ILE A 47 -5.84 15.28 7.87
N HIS A 48 -4.78 15.50 8.65
CA HIS A 48 -3.74 16.48 8.30
C HIS A 48 -2.74 15.94 7.26
N ILE A 49 -1.88 16.83 6.73
CA ILE A 49 -0.88 16.54 5.68
C ILE A 49 0.16 15.44 6.04
N GLY A 50 0.38 15.17 7.33
CA GLY A 50 1.20 14.02 7.75
C GLY A 50 0.68 12.67 7.23
N HIS A 51 -0.60 12.55 6.88
CA HIS A 51 -1.18 11.34 6.30
C HIS A 51 -0.99 11.23 4.78
N THR A 52 -0.47 12.26 4.11
CA THR A 52 -0.33 12.27 2.64
C THR A 52 0.51 11.10 2.14
N VAL A 53 1.58 10.71 2.85
CA VAL A 53 2.41 9.56 2.47
C VAL A 53 1.60 8.25 2.50
N LEU A 54 0.81 8.05 3.56
CA LEU A 54 -0.04 6.86 3.71
C LEU A 54 -1.13 6.82 2.65
N LEU A 55 -1.83 7.95 2.44
CA LEU A 55 -2.92 8.03 1.45
C LEU A 55 -2.41 7.86 0.02
N GLU A 56 -1.25 8.41 -0.31
CA GLU A 56 -0.61 8.20 -1.60
C GLU A 56 -0.21 6.73 -1.81
N LYS A 57 0.24 6.05 -0.74
CA LYS A 57 0.49 4.60 -0.80
C LYS A 57 -0.79 3.82 -1.07
N MET A 58 -1.91 4.18 -0.44
CA MET A 58 -3.21 3.57 -0.72
C MET A 58 -3.65 3.80 -2.16
N ARG A 59 -3.42 5.00 -2.72
CA ARG A 59 -3.69 5.32 -4.13
C ARG A 59 -2.89 4.41 -5.06
N GLN A 60 -1.61 4.19 -4.78
CA GLN A 60 -0.77 3.27 -5.55
C GLN A 60 -1.26 1.82 -5.54
N PHE A 61 -1.95 1.38 -4.48
CA PHE A 61 -2.61 0.06 -4.46
C PHE A 61 -3.92 0.01 -5.25
N GLN A 62 -4.53 1.15 -5.57
CA GLN A 62 -5.77 1.24 -6.33
C GLN A 62 -5.55 1.36 -7.84
N GLU A 63 -4.36 1.82 -8.27
CA GLU A 63 -3.93 1.94 -9.67
C GLU A 63 -3.39 0.63 -10.27
#